data_AF-A0A411MRQ3-F1
#
_entry.id   AF-A0A411MRQ3-F1
#
_cell.length_a   1.000
_cell.length_b   1.000
_cell.length_c   1.000
_cell.angle_alpha   90.00
_cell.angle_beta   90.00
_cell.angle_gamma   90.00
#
_symmetry.space_group_name_H-M   'P 1'
#
loop_
_entity.id
_entity.type
_entity.pdbx_description
1 polymer ?
#
loop_
_entity_poly.entity_id
_entity_poly.type
_entity_poly.pdbx_seq_one_letter_code
_entity_poly.pdbx_strand_id
1 'polypeptide(L)'
;MTTAARGPHGGRSAPLAVGVRTEGGRALLGARGELVHGCADTLAGTLAALPPGTARVDLDASEVVFLDTAGLTALVTLREYGRRRDVPVSATGWRGQPRRVLELMGLDPADPLSGTLPTALTDRAASAVAQERAEQLDTLRLEIAQLRHAIDSRPVIDQARGILMAAHTCTPDQAWEILREASQRTNTKLRQVASAVTASAAPDGTPPPEPLRSALAAAVRRVSTAARAPRESCGRSPARAGRRAAG
;
A
#
# COMPACT_ATOMS: atom_id res chain seq x y z
N MET A 1 8.85 -51.09 2.62
CA MET A 1 8.27 -49.97 3.40
C MET A 1 9.18 -48.78 3.25
N THR A 2 8.61 -47.68 2.77
CA THR A 2 9.27 -46.48 2.23
C THR A 2 9.84 -45.60 3.34
N THR A 3 11.15 -45.35 3.31
CA THR A 3 11.81 -44.34 4.15
C THR A 3 11.87 -43.02 3.38
N ALA A 4 11.21 -42.00 3.93
CA ALA A 4 11.21 -40.64 3.43
C ALA A 4 12.57 -39.97 3.67
N ALA A 5 13.27 -39.63 2.59
CA ALA A 5 14.39 -38.70 2.64
C ALA A 5 13.88 -37.28 2.38
N ARG A 6 13.61 -36.53 3.46
CA ARG A 6 13.53 -35.06 3.43
C ARG A 6 14.93 -34.51 3.21
N GLY A 7 15.22 -34.00 2.01
CA GLY A 7 16.40 -33.19 1.75
C GLY A 7 16.23 -31.76 2.32
N PRO A 8 17.27 -31.15 2.88
CA PRO A 8 17.20 -29.81 3.45
C PRO A 8 17.37 -28.77 2.34
N HIS A 9 16.30 -28.04 1.99
CA HIS A 9 16.40 -26.80 1.21
C HIS A 9 16.09 -25.61 2.12
N GLY A 10 17.00 -25.39 3.08
CA GLY A 10 17.04 -24.21 3.95
C GLY A 10 18.08 -23.19 3.47
N GLY A 11 18.28 -23.06 2.16
CA GLY A 11 19.06 -21.96 1.57
C GLY A 11 18.16 -20.73 1.47
N ARG A 12 18.64 -19.56 1.90
CA ARG A 12 17.92 -18.29 1.70
C ARG A 12 17.63 -18.13 0.21
N SER A 13 16.37 -18.26 -0.19
CA SER A 13 15.93 -17.99 -1.56
C SER A 13 16.33 -16.56 -1.93
N ALA A 14 17.10 -16.40 -3.00
CA ALA A 14 17.41 -15.10 -3.54
C ALA A 14 16.24 -14.64 -4.43
N PRO A 15 15.40 -13.67 -3.99
CA PRO A 15 14.23 -13.26 -4.76
C PRO A 15 14.65 -12.73 -6.13
N LEU A 16 13.80 -12.96 -7.14
CA LEU A 16 14.03 -12.43 -8.48
C LEU A 16 14.15 -10.91 -8.44
N ALA A 17 15.27 -10.40 -8.91
CA ALA A 17 15.46 -8.98 -9.23
C ALA A 17 15.58 -8.81 -10.74
N VAL A 18 14.84 -7.86 -11.30
CA VAL A 18 14.87 -7.54 -12.74
C VAL A 18 15.30 -6.10 -12.94
N GLY A 19 16.48 -5.90 -13.51
CA GLY A 19 16.96 -4.59 -13.95
C GLY A 19 16.59 -4.33 -15.40
N VAL A 20 16.25 -3.09 -15.76
CA VAL A 20 15.91 -2.70 -17.14
C VAL A 20 16.94 -1.72 -17.67
N ARG A 21 17.45 -1.99 -18.87
CA ARG A 21 18.20 -1.04 -19.69
C ARG A 21 17.47 -0.86 -21.02
N THR A 22 17.34 0.36 -21.49
CA THR A 22 16.70 0.64 -22.78
C THR A 22 17.70 1.30 -23.73
N GLU A 23 17.80 0.80 -24.94
CA GLU A 23 18.75 1.29 -25.95
C GLU A 23 18.11 1.15 -27.35
N GLY A 24 17.95 2.27 -28.08
CA GLY A 24 17.47 2.24 -29.47
C GLY A 24 16.11 1.55 -29.67
N GLY A 25 15.17 1.69 -28.73
CA GLY A 25 13.87 1.01 -28.78
C GLY A 25 13.89 -0.45 -28.31
N ARG A 26 15.04 -0.99 -27.92
CA ARG A 26 15.20 -2.32 -27.33
C ARG A 26 15.23 -2.21 -25.81
N ALA A 27 14.42 -3.02 -25.12
CA ALA A 27 14.48 -3.19 -23.68
C ALA A 27 15.24 -4.47 -23.32
N LEU A 28 16.33 -4.34 -22.57
CA LEU A 28 17.15 -5.42 -22.04
C LEU A 28 16.82 -5.61 -20.56
N LEU A 29 16.26 -6.76 -20.22
CA LEU A 29 15.87 -7.13 -18.85
C LEU A 29 16.93 -8.08 -18.29
N GLY A 30 17.72 -7.64 -17.31
CA GLY A 30 18.65 -8.50 -16.60
C GLY A 30 17.99 -9.16 -15.41
N ALA A 31 17.74 -10.47 -15.48
CA ALA A 31 17.17 -11.26 -14.39
C ALA A 31 18.26 -11.87 -13.51
N ARG A 32 18.13 -11.67 -12.19
CA ARG A 32 19.08 -12.18 -11.17
C ARG A 32 18.33 -12.87 -10.05
N GLY A 33 18.90 -13.98 -9.55
CA GLY A 33 18.32 -14.74 -8.44
C GLY A 33 17.54 -15.96 -8.92
N GLU A 34 16.39 -16.22 -8.31
CA GLU A 34 15.63 -17.47 -8.52
C GLU A 34 14.31 -17.20 -9.25
N LEU A 35 14.01 -17.99 -10.27
CA LEU A 35 12.71 -18.04 -10.93
C LEU A 35 11.85 -19.11 -10.24
N VAL A 36 11.03 -18.66 -9.31
CA VAL A 36 10.14 -19.47 -8.48
C VAL A 36 8.71 -18.92 -8.53
N HIS A 37 7.81 -19.48 -7.74
CA HIS A 37 6.46 -18.95 -7.56
C HIS A 37 6.46 -17.44 -7.18
N GLY A 38 5.53 -16.67 -7.74
CA GLY A 38 5.43 -15.21 -7.53
C GLY A 38 6.33 -14.34 -8.43
N CYS A 39 7.27 -14.93 -9.18
CA CYS A 39 8.15 -14.17 -10.08
C CYS A 39 7.43 -13.56 -11.29
N ALA A 40 6.24 -14.08 -11.62
CA ALA A 40 5.43 -13.60 -12.73
C ALA A 40 4.95 -12.16 -12.49
N ASP A 41 4.54 -11.81 -11.27
CA ASP A 41 4.15 -10.46 -10.90
C ASP A 41 5.32 -9.47 -10.99
N THR A 42 6.50 -9.84 -10.48
CA THR A 42 7.71 -9.01 -10.56
C THR A 42 8.01 -8.68 -12.02
N LEU A 43 8.02 -9.69 -12.89
CA LEU A 43 8.27 -9.49 -14.32
C LEU A 43 7.14 -8.69 -14.99
N ALA A 44 5.88 -8.94 -14.67
CA ALA A 44 4.74 -8.20 -15.21
C ALA A 44 4.80 -6.71 -14.83
N GLY A 45 5.15 -6.40 -13.58
CA GLY A 45 5.37 -5.03 -13.11
C GLY A 45 6.49 -4.34 -13.86
N THR A 46 7.62 -5.02 -14.06
CA THR A 46 8.74 -4.50 -14.87
C THR A 46 8.32 -4.23 -16.32
N LEU A 47 7.60 -5.16 -16.94
CA LEU A 47 7.12 -5.04 -18.32
C LEU A 47 6.08 -3.92 -18.49
N ALA A 48 5.23 -3.69 -17.49
CA ALA A 48 4.25 -2.61 -17.48
C ALA A 48 4.91 -1.22 -17.40
N ALA A 49 6.08 -1.12 -16.77
CA ALA A 49 6.84 0.11 -16.63
C ALA A 49 7.75 0.42 -17.84
N LEU A 50 7.78 -0.43 -18.88
CA LEU A 50 8.60 -0.17 -20.07
C LEU A 50 8.14 1.08 -20.83
N PRO A 51 9.08 1.86 -21.41
CA PRO A 51 8.73 3.07 -22.16
C PRO A 51 7.80 2.78 -23.35
N PRO A 52 6.89 3.70 -23.69
CA PRO A 52 6.14 3.62 -24.94
C PRO A 52 7.11 3.67 -26.13
N GLY A 53 6.80 2.90 -27.19
CA GLY A 53 7.69 2.77 -28.36
C GLY A 53 8.80 1.73 -28.21
N THR A 54 8.75 0.88 -27.18
CA THR A 54 9.61 -0.31 -27.10
C THR A 54 9.30 -1.25 -28.27
N ALA A 55 10.28 -1.44 -29.16
CA ALA A 55 10.20 -2.24 -30.37
C ALA A 55 10.66 -3.69 -30.19
N ARG A 56 11.40 -4.01 -29.12
CA ARG A 56 11.84 -5.38 -28.77
C ARG A 56 12.14 -5.51 -27.29
N VAL A 57 11.89 -6.68 -26.71
CA VAL A 57 12.24 -6.99 -25.32
C VAL A 57 13.11 -8.25 -25.24
N ASP A 58 14.26 -8.19 -24.61
CA ASP A 58 15.12 -9.37 -24.41
C ASP A 58 15.44 -9.56 -22.93
N LEU A 59 15.14 -10.75 -22.43
CA LEU A 59 15.48 -11.19 -21.08
C LEU A 59 16.85 -11.89 -21.11
N ASP A 60 17.79 -11.36 -20.34
CA ASP A 60 19.06 -12.00 -20.02
C ASP A 60 18.92 -12.75 -18.68
N ALA A 61 18.96 -14.07 -18.76
CA ALA A 61 18.85 -15.00 -17.64
C ALA A 61 20.22 -15.52 -17.17
N SER A 62 21.34 -14.90 -17.59
CA SER A 62 22.70 -15.36 -17.25
C SER A 62 23.02 -15.38 -15.75
N GLU A 63 22.29 -14.59 -14.97
CA GLU A 63 22.43 -14.50 -13.51
C GLU A 63 21.27 -15.16 -12.75
N VAL A 64 20.42 -15.93 -13.46
CA VAL A 64 19.41 -16.78 -12.84
C VAL A 64 20.08 -18.07 -12.37
N VAL A 65 20.03 -18.33 -11.07
CA VAL A 65 20.72 -19.48 -10.45
C VAL A 65 19.81 -20.69 -10.26
N PHE A 66 18.50 -20.47 -10.25
CA PHE A 66 17.49 -21.51 -10.02
C PHE A 66 16.22 -21.22 -10.80
N LEU A 67 15.57 -22.27 -11.29
CA LEU A 67 14.28 -22.26 -11.98
C LEU A 67 13.49 -23.50 -11.56
N ASP A 68 12.32 -23.33 -10.98
CA ASP A 68 11.37 -24.42 -10.79
C ASP A 68 10.24 -24.39 -11.83
N THR A 69 9.36 -25.39 -11.77
CA THR A 69 8.21 -25.48 -12.66
C THR A 69 7.25 -24.29 -12.49
N ALA A 70 7.17 -23.69 -11.31
CA ALA A 70 6.33 -22.52 -11.08
C ALA A 70 6.95 -21.25 -11.72
N GLY A 71 8.28 -21.12 -11.71
CA GLY A 71 9.03 -20.05 -12.35
C GLY A 71 8.93 -20.01 -13.88
N LEU A 72 8.57 -21.14 -14.52
CA LEU A 72 8.26 -21.18 -15.96
C LEU A 72 7.08 -20.28 -16.33
N THR A 73 6.20 -19.95 -15.37
CA THR A 73 5.10 -18.99 -15.57
C THR A 73 5.63 -17.62 -15.98
N ALA A 74 6.82 -17.21 -15.53
CA ALA A 74 7.43 -15.95 -15.95
C ALA A 74 7.73 -15.90 -17.46
N LEU A 75 8.10 -17.03 -18.07
CA LEU A 75 8.31 -17.13 -19.53
C LEU A 75 7.00 -16.97 -20.29
N VAL A 76 5.91 -17.54 -19.76
CA VAL A 76 4.57 -17.36 -20.32
C VAL A 76 4.14 -15.91 -20.24
N THR A 77 4.35 -15.25 -19.10
CA THR A 77 4.08 -13.81 -18.93
C THR A 77 4.82 -12.96 -19.96
N LEU A 78 6.11 -13.22 -20.19
CA LEU A 78 6.92 -12.49 -21.17
C LEU A 78 6.40 -12.71 -22.61
N ARG A 79 6.05 -13.95 -22.96
CA ARG A 79 5.48 -14.28 -24.28
C ARG A 79 4.12 -13.63 -24.49
N GLU A 80 3.25 -13.67 -23.49
CA GLU A 80 1.94 -13.02 -23.56
C GLU A 80 2.05 -11.52 -23.73
N TYR A 81 3.00 -10.89 -23.03
CA TYR A 81 3.31 -9.49 -23.22
C TYR A 81 3.67 -9.18 -24.68
N GLY A 82 4.62 -9.94 -25.25
CA GLY A 82 5.04 -9.78 -26.64
C GLY A 82 3.88 -9.91 -27.61
N ARG A 83 3.05 -10.94 -27.44
CA ARG A 83 1.85 -11.16 -28.26
C ARG A 83 0.81 -10.04 -28.13
N ARG A 84 0.55 -9.54 -26.92
CA ARG A 84 -0.45 -8.48 -26.69
C ARG A 84 -0.01 -7.12 -27.22
N ARG A 85 1.30 -6.85 -27.22
CA ARG A 85 1.90 -5.58 -27.65
C ARG A 85 2.40 -5.60 -29.10
N ASP A 86 2.37 -6.77 -29.74
CA ASP A 86 3.00 -7.03 -31.04
C ASP A 86 4.50 -6.67 -31.05
N VAL A 87 5.20 -7.05 -29.96
CA VAL A 87 6.61 -6.78 -29.74
C VAL A 87 7.38 -8.10 -29.67
N PRO A 88 8.43 -8.30 -30.49
CA PRO A 88 9.30 -9.47 -30.38
C PRO A 88 9.92 -9.59 -28.99
N VAL A 89 9.91 -10.82 -28.46
CA VAL A 89 10.51 -11.15 -27.17
C VAL A 89 11.48 -12.33 -27.29
N SER A 90 12.58 -12.30 -26.55
CA SER A 90 13.48 -13.45 -26.40
C SER A 90 13.93 -13.62 -24.95
N ALA A 91 14.31 -14.84 -24.56
CA ALA A 91 14.88 -15.10 -23.26
C ALA A 91 16.13 -15.97 -23.39
N THR A 92 17.31 -15.42 -23.11
CA THR A 92 18.60 -16.06 -23.40
C THR A 92 19.49 -16.10 -22.17
N GLY A 93 20.67 -16.73 -22.27
CA GLY A 93 21.65 -16.76 -21.18
C GLY A 93 21.42 -17.88 -20.16
N TRP A 94 20.53 -18.83 -20.42
CA TRP A 94 20.25 -19.94 -19.50
C TRP A 94 21.48 -20.83 -19.27
N ARG A 95 21.89 -20.96 -18.01
CA ARG A 95 23.03 -21.77 -17.57
C ARG A 95 22.61 -22.69 -16.42
N GLY A 96 23.47 -23.65 -16.08
CA GLY A 96 23.30 -24.48 -14.88
C GLY A 96 21.95 -25.20 -14.79
N GLN A 97 21.33 -25.15 -13.60
CA GLN A 97 20.07 -25.82 -13.32
C GLN A 97 18.90 -25.30 -14.19
N PRO A 98 18.71 -23.99 -14.41
CA PRO A 98 17.67 -23.49 -15.31
C PRO A 98 17.73 -24.07 -16.71
N ARG A 99 18.93 -24.14 -17.31
CA ARG A 99 19.13 -24.76 -18.62
C ARG A 99 18.67 -26.21 -18.65
N ARG A 100 19.03 -26.99 -17.63
CA ARG A 100 18.68 -28.41 -17.50
C ARG A 100 17.16 -28.60 -17.40
N VAL A 101 16.46 -27.70 -16.71
CA VAL A 101 15.00 -27.72 -16.58
C VAL A 101 14.33 -27.43 -17.93
N LEU A 102 14.82 -26.44 -18.69
CA LEU A 102 14.30 -26.16 -20.03
C LEU A 102 14.45 -27.37 -20.95
N GLU A 103 15.63 -28.01 -20.95
CA GLU A 103 15.90 -29.23 -21.72
C GLU A 103 14.95 -30.37 -21.33
N LEU A 104 14.73 -30.59 -20.02
CA LEU A 104 13.80 -31.61 -19.51
C LEU A 104 12.35 -31.35 -19.95
N MET A 105 11.96 -30.08 -20.06
CA MET A 105 10.63 -29.68 -20.50
C MET A 105 10.46 -29.68 -22.04
N GLY A 106 11.51 -30.06 -22.78
CA GLY A 106 11.51 -30.06 -24.25
C GLY A 106 11.51 -28.65 -24.85
N LEU A 107 11.96 -27.65 -24.10
CA LEU A 107 12.11 -26.27 -24.56
C LEU A 107 13.52 -26.06 -25.13
N ASP A 108 13.65 -25.15 -26.10
CA ASP A 108 14.97 -24.74 -26.59
C ASP A 108 15.70 -23.96 -25.48
N PRO A 109 16.83 -24.46 -24.95
CA PRO A 109 17.59 -23.75 -23.94
C PRO A 109 18.32 -22.50 -24.45
N ALA A 110 18.45 -22.31 -25.77
CA ALA A 110 19.00 -21.09 -26.35
C ALA A 110 17.99 -19.94 -26.24
N ASP A 111 16.74 -20.21 -26.61
CA ASP A 111 15.61 -19.33 -26.37
C ASP A 111 14.28 -20.12 -26.25
N PRO A 112 13.74 -20.30 -25.03
CA PRO A 112 12.51 -21.07 -24.83
C PRO A 112 11.26 -20.37 -25.38
N LEU A 113 11.38 -19.11 -25.83
CA LEU A 113 10.28 -18.33 -26.40
C LEU A 113 10.21 -18.41 -27.93
N SER A 114 11.28 -18.88 -28.60
CA SER A 114 11.37 -18.96 -30.06
C SER A 114 10.41 -19.98 -30.70
N GLY A 115 10.00 -21.01 -29.96
CA GLY A 115 9.13 -22.09 -30.45
C GLY A 115 7.69 -22.03 -29.94
N THR A 116 6.90 -23.09 -30.15
CA THR A 116 5.59 -23.25 -29.49
C THR A 116 5.80 -23.84 -28.11
N LEU A 117 5.27 -23.20 -27.06
CA LEU A 117 5.32 -23.76 -25.70
C LEU A 117 4.39 -24.99 -25.62
N PRO A 118 4.79 -26.07 -24.92
CA PRO A 118 3.93 -27.23 -24.70
C PRO A 118 2.61 -26.84 -24.03
N THR A 119 1.49 -27.41 -24.48
CA THR A 119 0.15 -27.11 -23.92
C THR A 119 0.08 -27.34 -22.41
N ALA A 120 0.71 -28.40 -21.91
CA ALA A 120 0.76 -28.66 -20.47
C ALA A 120 1.49 -27.55 -19.67
N LEU A 121 2.44 -26.85 -20.29
CA LEU A 121 3.13 -25.72 -19.67
C LEU A 121 2.24 -24.47 -19.68
N THR A 122 1.52 -24.21 -20.77
CA THR A 122 0.56 -23.10 -20.84
C THR A 122 -0.61 -23.28 -19.87
N ASP A 123 -1.14 -24.50 -19.73
CA ASP A 123 -2.24 -24.79 -18.80
C ASP A 123 -1.81 -24.63 -17.33
N ARG A 124 -0.61 -25.11 -16.98
CA ARG A 124 -0.04 -24.90 -15.64
C ARG A 124 0.21 -23.43 -15.36
N ALA A 125 0.74 -22.69 -16.33
CA ALA A 125 0.95 -21.25 -16.17
C ALA A 125 -0.38 -20.49 -15.99
N ALA A 126 -1.40 -20.82 -16.78
CA ALA A 126 -2.73 -20.25 -16.63
C ALA A 126 -3.32 -20.53 -15.24
N SER A 127 -3.17 -21.76 -14.73
CA SER A 127 -3.60 -22.12 -13.38
C SER A 127 -2.80 -21.40 -12.28
N ALA A 128 -1.49 -21.26 -12.44
CA ALA A 128 -0.64 -20.57 -11.47
C ALA A 128 -0.96 -19.07 -11.40
N VAL A 129 -1.16 -18.42 -12.55
CA VAL A 129 -1.61 -17.02 -12.61
C VAL A 129 -3.00 -16.88 -12.00
N ALA A 130 -3.94 -17.78 -12.28
CA ALA A 130 -5.28 -17.73 -11.67
C ALA A 130 -5.22 -17.83 -10.14
N GLN A 131 -4.36 -18.70 -9.61
CA GLN A 131 -4.14 -18.86 -8.17
C GLN A 131 -3.53 -17.59 -7.54
N GLU A 132 -2.47 -17.05 -8.13
CA GLU A 132 -1.82 -15.81 -7.67
C GLU A 132 -2.80 -14.64 -7.67
N ARG A 133 -3.63 -14.51 -8.71
CA ARG A 133 -4.70 -13.49 -8.77
C ARG A 133 -5.75 -13.69 -7.68
N ALA A 134 -6.11 -14.94 -7.35
CA ALA A 134 -7.03 -15.22 -6.25
C ALA A 134 -6.45 -14.80 -4.90
N GLU A 135 -5.18 -15.12 -4.64
CA GLU A 135 -4.46 -14.74 -3.41
C GLU A 135 -4.30 -13.23 -3.26
N GLN A 136 -3.99 -12.52 -4.36
CA GLN A 136 -3.98 -11.05 -4.41
C GLN A 136 -5.35 -10.46 -4.09
N LEU A 137 -6.42 -11.01 -4.70
CA LEU A 137 -7.79 -10.55 -4.44
C LEU A 137 -8.18 -10.73 -2.98
N ASP A 138 -7.80 -11.84 -2.36
CA ASP A 138 -8.09 -12.10 -0.95
C ASP A 138 -7.30 -11.17 -0.02
N THR A 139 -6.04 -10.87 -0.36
CA THR A 139 -5.23 -9.87 0.35
C THR A 139 -5.86 -8.48 0.27
N LEU A 140 -6.24 -8.03 -0.94
CA LEU A 140 -6.92 -6.74 -1.12
C LEU A 140 -8.28 -6.69 -0.42
N ARG A 141 -9.03 -7.80 -0.41
CA ARG A 141 -10.30 -7.90 0.36
C ARG A 141 -10.06 -7.75 1.85
N LEU A 142 -9.00 -8.37 2.38
CA LEU A 142 -8.63 -8.23 3.79
C LEU A 142 -8.22 -6.79 4.12
N GLU A 143 -7.39 -6.17 3.29
CA GLU A 143 -7.03 -4.75 3.46
C GLU A 143 -8.25 -3.84 3.41
N ILE A 144 -9.15 -4.03 2.43
CA ILE A 144 -10.41 -3.28 2.36
C ILE A 144 -11.24 -3.51 3.62
N ALA A 145 -11.32 -4.73 4.15
CA ALA A 145 -12.05 -5.01 5.38
C ALA A 145 -11.41 -4.30 6.58
N GLN A 146 -10.08 -4.31 6.69
CA GLN A 146 -9.35 -3.60 7.76
C GLN A 146 -9.49 -2.08 7.64
N LEU A 147 -9.41 -1.53 6.42
CA LEU A 147 -9.61 -0.10 6.16
C LEU A 147 -11.05 0.32 6.43
N ARG A 148 -12.04 -0.48 6.01
CA ARG A 148 -13.46 -0.27 6.35
C ARG A 148 -13.65 -0.31 7.86
N HIS A 149 -13.06 -1.29 8.55
CA HIS A 149 -13.10 -1.34 10.00
C HIS A 149 -12.44 -0.10 10.63
N ALA A 150 -11.29 0.35 10.13
CA ALA A 150 -10.62 1.56 10.59
C ALA A 150 -11.47 2.84 10.37
N ILE A 151 -12.13 2.94 9.21
CA ILE A 151 -13.03 4.05 8.86
C ILE A 151 -14.31 4.03 9.70
N ASP A 152 -14.94 2.87 9.84
CA ASP A 152 -16.10 2.64 10.70
C ASP A 152 -15.74 2.89 12.17
N SER A 153 -14.47 2.65 12.54
CA SER A 153 -13.94 2.90 13.87
C SER A 153 -13.53 4.34 14.13
N ARG A 154 -13.72 5.29 13.18
CA ARG A 154 -13.51 6.73 13.42
C ARG A 154 -14.05 7.05 14.81
N PRO A 155 -13.18 7.37 15.79
CA PRO A 155 -13.61 7.53 17.16
C PRO A 155 -14.74 8.54 17.11
N VAL A 156 -15.94 8.18 17.58
CA VAL A 156 -17.12 9.04 17.50
C VAL A 156 -16.84 10.48 17.98
N ILE A 157 -15.81 10.64 18.82
CA ILE A 157 -15.24 11.90 19.28
C ILE A 157 -14.64 12.75 18.14
N ASP A 158 -13.92 12.17 17.18
CA ASP A 158 -13.37 12.89 16.02
C ASP A 158 -14.46 13.33 15.04
N GLN A 159 -15.52 12.52 14.89
CA GLN A 159 -16.70 12.94 14.13
C GLN A 159 -17.43 14.11 14.81
N ALA A 160 -17.65 14.01 16.12
CA ALA A 160 -18.24 15.09 16.90
C ALA A 160 -17.40 16.38 16.85
N ARG A 161 -16.06 16.25 16.90
CA ARG A 161 -15.15 17.39 16.71
C ARG A 161 -15.34 18.04 15.33
N GLY A 162 -15.36 17.24 14.27
CA GLY A 162 -15.57 17.74 12.90
C GLY A 162 -16.91 18.49 12.74
N ILE A 163 -17.98 17.97 13.34
CA ILE A 163 -19.30 18.62 13.35
C ILE A 163 -19.24 19.97 14.08
N LEU A 164 -18.61 20.03 15.25
CA LEU A 164 -18.46 21.29 16.00
C LEU A 164 -17.60 22.31 15.26
N MET A 165 -16.53 21.88 14.61
CA MET A 165 -15.69 22.75 13.77
C MET A 165 -16.50 23.38 12.64
N ALA A 166 -17.31 22.58 11.93
CA ALA A 166 -18.16 23.04 10.84
C ALA A 166 -19.29 23.97 11.33
N ALA A 167 -19.93 23.64 12.45
CA ALA A 167 -21.09 24.37 12.97
C ALA A 167 -20.73 25.68 13.70
N HIS A 168 -19.53 25.77 14.29
CA HIS A 168 -19.16 26.88 15.18
C HIS A 168 -17.85 27.58 14.80
N THR A 169 -17.30 27.29 13.61
CA THR A 169 -16.06 27.91 13.11
C THR A 169 -14.93 27.88 14.16
N CYS A 170 -14.72 26.73 14.79
CA CYS A 170 -13.70 26.54 15.81
C CYS A 170 -12.57 25.62 15.32
N THR A 171 -11.40 25.72 15.96
CA THR A 171 -10.24 24.87 15.65
C THR A 171 -10.43 23.45 16.23
N PRO A 172 -9.63 22.46 15.78
CA PRO A 172 -9.70 21.10 16.31
C PRO A 172 -9.53 21.02 17.85
N ASP A 173 -8.63 21.83 18.41
CA ASP A 173 -8.37 21.88 19.86
C ASP A 173 -9.54 22.51 20.63
N GLN A 174 -10.13 23.56 20.06
CA GLN A 174 -11.31 24.21 20.61
C GLN A 174 -12.52 23.28 20.59
N ALA A 175 -12.72 22.51 19.53
CA ALA A 175 -13.77 21.50 19.44
C ALA A 175 -13.59 20.38 20.48
N TRP A 176 -12.35 19.92 20.70
CA TRP A 176 -12.04 18.98 21.78
C TRP A 176 -12.39 19.56 23.15
N GLU A 177 -12.04 20.81 23.39
CA GLU A 177 -12.29 21.49 24.67
C GLU A 177 -13.79 21.67 24.95
N ILE A 178 -14.58 21.99 23.92
CA ILE A 178 -16.05 22.05 24.00
C ILE A 178 -16.64 20.71 24.45
N LEU A 179 -16.19 19.60 23.84
CA LEU A 179 -16.66 18.25 24.22
C LEU A 179 -16.25 17.89 25.64
N ARG A 180 -14.99 18.18 26.00
CA ARG A 180 -14.44 17.93 27.34
C ARG A 180 -15.21 18.68 28.42
N GLU A 181 -15.50 19.95 28.19
CA GLU A 181 -16.23 20.78 29.15
C GLU A 181 -17.71 20.35 29.27
N ALA A 182 -18.37 20.03 28.16
CA ALA A 182 -19.73 19.51 28.20
C ALA A 182 -19.81 18.18 28.95
N SER A 183 -18.83 17.28 28.74
CA SER A 183 -18.68 16.01 29.47
C SER A 183 -18.54 16.24 30.98
N GLN A 184 -17.69 17.17 31.41
CA GLN A 184 -17.48 17.48 32.82
C GLN A 184 -18.72 18.10 33.48
N ARG A 185 -19.35 19.07 32.81
CA ARG A 185 -20.53 19.78 33.36
C ARG A 185 -21.75 18.89 33.51
N THR A 186 -21.86 17.87 32.66
CA THR A 186 -22.97 16.89 32.68
C THR A 186 -22.61 15.58 33.35
N ASN A 187 -21.36 15.43 33.81
CA ASN A 187 -20.81 14.16 34.32
C ASN A 187 -21.10 12.95 33.40
N THR A 188 -21.05 13.16 32.08
CA THR A 188 -21.35 12.15 31.05
C THR A 188 -20.07 11.72 30.35
N LYS A 189 -19.90 10.43 30.04
CA LYS A 189 -18.70 9.93 29.36
C LYS A 189 -18.50 10.66 28.02
N LEU A 190 -17.28 11.12 27.74
CA LEU A 190 -16.94 11.88 26.52
C LEU A 190 -17.40 11.18 25.23
N ARG A 191 -17.28 9.85 25.17
CA ARG A 191 -17.76 9.04 24.04
C ARG A 191 -19.28 9.16 23.83
N GLN A 192 -20.08 9.21 24.90
CA GLN A 192 -21.53 9.38 24.82
C GLN A 192 -21.92 10.80 24.43
N VAL A 193 -21.19 11.81 24.92
CA VAL A 193 -21.37 13.21 24.48
C VAL A 193 -21.12 13.34 22.99
N ALA A 194 -20.01 12.76 22.52
CA ALA A 194 -19.67 12.73 21.10
C ALA A 194 -20.74 12.01 20.27
N SER A 195 -21.22 10.84 20.71
CA SER A 195 -22.33 10.14 20.06
C SER A 195 -23.60 10.99 19.97
N ALA A 196 -23.95 11.73 21.02
CA ALA A 196 -25.12 12.61 21.01
C ALA A 196 -24.96 13.79 20.04
N VAL A 197 -23.76 14.38 19.95
CA VAL A 197 -23.45 15.43 18.97
C VAL A 197 -23.56 14.88 17.55
N THR A 198 -22.95 13.73 17.27
CA THR A 198 -23.01 13.07 15.97
C THR A 198 -24.43 12.69 15.57
N ALA A 199 -25.21 12.13 16.49
CA ALA A 199 -26.61 11.78 16.25
C ALA A 199 -27.48 13.01 15.97
N SER A 200 -27.23 14.14 16.65
CA SER A 200 -28.00 15.37 16.48
C SER A 200 -27.74 16.10 15.15
N ALA A 201 -26.67 15.76 14.44
CA ALA A 201 -26.31 16.36 13.16
C ALA A 201 -26.96 15.64 11.96
N ALA A 202 -27.63 14.51 12.18
CA ALA A 202 -28.39 13.82 11.13
C ALA A 202 -29.69 14.60 10.81
N PRO A 203 -30.21 14.56 9.57
CA PRO A 203 -31.44 15.27 9.17
C PRO A 203 -32.66 14.96 10.05
N ASP A 204 -32.77 13.72 10.53
CA ASP A 204 -33.82 13.25 11.46
C ASP A 204 -33.24 12.93 12.86
N GLY A 205 -32.15 13.59 13.23
CA GLY A 205 -31.36 13.26 14.41
C GLY A 205 -32.08 13.51 15.73
N THR A 206 -31.94 12.59 16.69
CA THR A 206 -32.43 12.79 18.06
C THR A 206 -31.63 13.90 18.72
N PRO A 207 -32.27 14.99 19.20
CA PRO A 207 -31.55 16.06 19.86
C PRO A 207 -30.93 15.56 21.18
N PRO A 208 -29.78 16.12 21.61
CA PRO A 208 -29.16 15.74 22.86
C PRO A 208 -30.10 16.08 24.04
N PRO A 209 -30.01 15.37 25.17
CA PRO A 209 -30.72 15.74 26.40
C PRO A 209 -30.48 17.21 26.76
N GLU A 210 -31.51 17.90 27.27
CA GLU A 210 -31.44 19.32 27.62
C GLU A 210 -30.23 19.73 28.49
N PRO A 211 -29.82 18.97 29.53
CA PRO A 211 -28.61 19.32 30.28
C PRO A 211 -27.34 19.26 29.43
N LEU A 212 -27.27 18.37 28.44
CA LEU A 212 -26.13 18.29 27.52
C LEU A 212 -26.15 19.38 26.46
N ARG A 213 -27.32 19.71 25.92
CA ARG A 213 -27.49 20.78 24.93
C ARG A 213 -27.13 22.14 25.54
N SER A 214 -27.60 22.42 26.75
CA SER A 214 -27.27 23.66 27.47
C SER A 214 -25.78 23.75 27.82
N ALA A 215 -25.15 22.63 28.22
CA ALA A 215 -23.71 22.57 28.50
C ALA A 215 -22.87 22.81 27.24
N LEU A 216 -23.21 22.18 26.10
CA LEU A 216 -22.55 22.38 24.81
C LEU A 216 -22.68 23.85 24.35
N ALA A 217 -23.89 24.42 24.39
CA ALA A 217 -24.10 25.82 24.00
C ALA A 217 -23.31 26.80 24.89
N ALA A 218 -23.19 26.53 26.19
CA ALA A 218 -22.37 27.33 27.09
C ALA A 218 -20.87 27.23 26.77
N ALA A 219 -20.36 26.04 26.45
CA ALA A 219 -18.97 25.81 26.10
C ALA A 219 -18.59 26.48 24.77
N VAL A 220 -19.45 26.37 23.76
CA VAL A 220 -19.29 27.08 22.47
C VAL A 220 -19.21 28.59 22.68
N ARG A 221 -20.13 29.17 23.47
CA ARG A 221 -20.10 30.61 23.77
C ARG A 221 -18.78 31.03 24.40
N ARG A 222 -18.28 30.29 25.40
CA ARG A 222 -16.99 30.60 26.06
C ARG A 222 -15.82 30.59 25.07
N VAL A 223 -15.71 29.56 24.25
CA VAL A 223 -14.67 29.45 23.23
C VAL A 223 -14.76 30.59 22.21
N SER A 224 -15.98 30.95 21.78
CA SER A 224 -16.18 32.07 20.86
C SER A 224 -15.85 33.43 21.47
N THR A 225 -16.11 33.63 22.77
CA THR A 225 -15.72 34.86 23.49
C THR A 225 -14.22 34.94 23.71
N ALA A 226 -13.56 33.82 24.02
CA ALA A 226 -12.11 33.76 24.19
C ALA A 226 -11.38 33.99 22.85
N ALA A 227 -11.94 33.51 21.74
CA ALA A 227 -11.40 33.76 20.40
C ALA A 227 -11.50 35.23 19.95
N ARG A 228 -12.43 36.01 20.54
CA ARG A 228 -12.72 37.40 20.19
C ARG A 228 -12.03 38.43 21.10
N ALA A 229 -11.35 37.99 22.15
CA ALA A 229 -10.55 38.86 23.01
C ALA A 229 -9.36 39.43 22.20
N PRO A 230 -9.03 40.74 22.30
CA PRO A 230 -7.89 41.30 21.60
C PRO A 230 -6.61 40.59 22.05
N ARG A 231 -5.81 40.11 21.10
CA ARG A 231 -4.46 39.63 21.37
C ARG A 231 -3.60 40.83 21.75
N GLU A 232 -3.65 41.25 23.02
CA GLU A 232 -2.78 42.30 23.53
C GLU A 232 -1.32 41.86 23.40
N SER A 233 -0.60 42.65 22.62
CA SER A 233 0.83 42.67 22.32
C SER A 233 1.75 41.82 23.21
N CYS A 234 2.25 40.71 22.67
CA CYS A 234 3.55 40.18 23.07
C CYS A 234 4.63 41.07 22.44
N GLY A 235 5.01 42.13 23.15
CA GLY A 235 5.91 43.16 22.61
C GLY A 235 6.48 44.11 23.66
N ARG A 236 6.98 43.60 24.80
CA ARG A 236 7.96 44.32 25.60
C ARG A 236 8.89 43.36 26.34
N SER A 237 10.06 43.15 25.75
CA SER A 237 11.20 42.51 26.39
C SER A 237 11.77 43.45 27.45
N PRO A 238 12.06 43.02 28.70
CA PRO A 238 12.74 43.86 29.67
C PRO A 238 14.23 43.95 29.32
N ALA A 239 14.66 45.12 28.83
CA ALA A 239 16.07 45.43 28.65
C ALA A 239 16.78 45.41 30.01
N ARG A 240 17.76 44.51 30.12
CA ARG A 240 18.72 44.36 31.21
C ARG A 240 19.30 45.70 31.66
N ALA A 241 19.11 46.04 32.92
CA ALA A 241 19.93 47.00 33.64
C ALA A 241 21.35 46.44 33.82
N GLY A 242 22.28 46.89 32.99
CA GLY A 242 23.72 46.65 33.18
C GLY A 242 24.26 47.58 34.27
N ARG A 243 24.53 47.01 35.45
CA ARG A 243 25.47 47.60 36.41
C ARG A 243 26.89 47.52 35.83
N ARG A 244 27.60 48.64 35.77
CA ARG A 244 29.04 48.73 36.07
C ARG A 244 29.31 50.10 36.68
N ALA A 245 29.97 50.07 37.84
CA ALA A 245 30.36 51.17 38.69
C ALA A 245 31.82 51.59 38.41
N ALA A 246 32.15 52.82 38.86
CA ALA A 246 33.48 53.38 39.18
C ALA A 246 34.51 53.40 38.04
N GLY A 247 35.29 54.46 37.84
CA GLY A 247 36.03 55.24 38.84
C GLY A 247 37.50 54.90 38.66
#